data_AF-A0A951FCQ3-F1
#
_entry.id   AF-A0A951FCQ3-F1
#
_cell.length_a   1.000
_cell.length_b   1.000
_cell.length_c   1.000
_cell.angle_alpha   90.00
_cell.angle_beta   90.00
_cell.angle_gamma   90.00
#
_symmetry.space_group_name_H-M   'P 1'
#
loop_
_entity.id
_entity.type
_entity.pdbx_description
1 polymer ?
#
loop_
_entity_poly.entity_id
_entity_poly.type
_entity_poly.pdbx_seq_one_letter_code
_entity_poly.pdbx_strand_id
1 'polypeptide(L)'
;RRSLKLVSANATIATLKWMRPEYVERLKQMMGAEVDYSRRPAEDFARGTLVLEDEQGQRVMIEASTSWAYVGPGLRIQLELLGPEYAMEFSSLNTGLKVFLSRSVSGSEGEDLVEKQNAEQGLMPVLEDEAGVYGYTEENRHMVQAFLRGQRPIETFEDGVSVMEMLMALYRSAELGQTVYLPHEELEAYVPPVARGDYHG
;
A
#
# COMPACT_ATOMS: atom_id res chain seq x y z
N ARG A 1 12.69 -10.27 18.00
CA ARG A 1 11.87 -11.26 17.26
C ARG A 1 12.71 -11.75 16.10
N ARG A 2 12.85 -13.06 15.88
CA ARG A 2 13.66 -13.67 14.79
C ARG A 2 12.93 -14.82 14.07
N SER A 3 11.60 -14.84 14.19
CA SER A 3 10.80 -15.98 13.74
C SER A 3 10.67 -16.07 12.22
N LEU A 4 10.96 -14.99 11.50
CA LEU A 4 10.98 -14.94 10.05
C LEU A 4 12.26 -14.26 9.58
N LYS A 5 12.91 -14.85 8.58
CA LYS A 5 14.09 -14.32 7.91
C LYS A 5 13.74 -14.02 6.46
N LEU A 6 13.98 -12.80 6.01
CA LEU A 6 13.82 -12.43 4.61
C LEU A 6 14.89 -13.13 3.74
N VAL A 7 14.46 -13.82 2.68
CA VAL A 7 15.33 -14.63 1.79
C VAL A 7 15.51 -13.96 0.44
N SER A 8 14.41 -13.51 -0.17
CA SER A 8 14.48 -12.83 -1.47
C SER A 8 13.29 -11.90 -1.70
N ALA A 9 13.50 -10.96 -2.62
CA ALA A 9 12.50 -10.01 -3.09
C ALA A 9 12.50 -9.96 -4.61
N ASN A 10 11.32 -9.94 -5.21
CA ASN A 10 11.13 -9.70 -6.64
C ASN A 10 10.03 -8.65 -6.83
N ALA A 11 10.23 -7.64 -7.68
CA ALA A 11 9.22 -6.61 -7.88
C ALA A 11 9.17 -6.04 -9.30
N THR A 12 8.06 -5.36 -9.58
CA THR A 12 7.86 -4.53 -10.77
C THR A 12 7.12 -3.27 -10.35
N ILE A 13 7.60 -2.12 -10.79
CA ILE A 13 6.93 -0.82 -10.63
C ILE A 13 6.64 -0.24 -12.01
N ALA A 14 5.60 0.59 -12.12
CA ALA A 14 5.26 1.29 -13.35
C ALA A 14 4.52 2.60 -13.06
N THR A 15 4.59 3.52 -14.02
CA THR A 15 3.71 4.70 -14.07
C THR A 15 2.76 4.61 -15.25
N LEU A 16 1.50 4.33 -14.97
CA LEU A 16 0.47 4.02 -15.95
C LEU A 16 -0.54 5.15 -16.14
N LYS A 17 -0.67 6.07 -15.18
CA LYS A 17 -1.69 7.11 -15.12
C LYS A 17 -1.07 8.51 -14.97
N TRP A 18 -0.23 8.74 -13.98
CA TRP A 18 0.12 10.11 -13.55
C TRP A 18 1.04 10.88 -14.49
N MET A 19 1.79 10.20 -15.35
CA MET A 19 2.60 10.87 -16.39
C MET A 19 1.85 11.11 -17.70
N ARG A 20 0.61 10.63 -17.84
CA ARG A 20 -0.16 10.87 -19.07
C ARG A 20 -0.52 12.37 -19.17
N PRO A 21 -0.32 13.02 -20.33
CA PRO A 21 -0.46 14.48 -20.46
C PRO A 21 -1.79 15.03 -19.93
N GLU A 22 -2.89 14.32 -20.19
CA GLU A 22 -4.22 14.71 -19.73
C GLU A 22 -4.36 14.70 -18.20
N TYR A 23 -3.69 13.77 -17.50
CA TYR A 23 -3.73 13.69 -16.04
C TYR A 23 -2.77 14.68 -15.39
N VAL A 24 -1.60 14.92 -16.00
CA VAL A 24 -0.67 15.96 -15.54
C VAL A 24 -1.36 17.32 -15.53
N GLU A 25 -2.02 17.69 -16.64
CA GLU A 25 -2.70 18.99 -16.74
C GLU A 25 -3.89 19.08 -15.77
N ARG A 26 -4.69 18.00 -15.63
CA ARG A 26 -5.81 17.98 -14.69
C ARG A 26 -5.35 18.14 -13.24
N LEU A 27 -4.29 17.43 -12.84
CA LEU A 27 -3.74 17.52 -11.48
C LEU A 27 -3.16 18.90 -11.19
N LYS A 28 -2.45 19.52 -12.16
CA LYS A 28 -1.97 20.91 -12.04
C LYS A 28 -3.11 21.91 -11.83
N GLN A 29 -4.23 21.73 -12.53
CA GLN A 29 -5.40 22.58 -12.39
C GLN A 29 -6.08 22.41 -11.02
N MET A 30 -6.16 21.17 -10.52
CA MET A 30 -6.84 20.85 -9.24
C MET A 30 -5.99 21.17 -8.01
N MET A 31 -4.69 20.83 -8.04
CA MET A 31 -3.80 20.84 -6.87
C MET A 31 -2.72 21.93 -6.93
N GLY A 32 -2.67 22.69 -8.03
CA GLY A 32 -1.66 23.72 -8.27
C GLY A 32 -0.37 23.19 -8.91
N ALA A 33 0.52 24.11 -9.27
CA ALA A 33 1.72 23.83 -10.05
C ALA A 33 2.81 23.02 -9.30
N GLU A 34 2.67 22.84 -7.99
CA GLU A 34 3.61 22.03 -7.19
C GLU A 34 3.46 20.53 -7.46
N VAL A 35 2.27 20.08 -7.90
CA VAL A 35 1.98 18.70 -8.29
C VAL A 35 2.20 18.55 -9.79
N ASP A 36 3.44 18.20 -10.17
CA ASP A 36 3.82 17.99 -11.58
C ASP A 36 4.58 16.67 -11.79
N TYR A 37 3.82 15.62 -12.07
CA TYR A 37 4.35 14.28 -12.35
C TYR A 37 5.13 14.18 -13.67
N SER A 38 5.08 15.20 -14.55
CA SER A 38 5.99 15.24 -15.71
C SER A 38 7.43 15.62 -15.33
N ARG A 39 7.62 16.23 -14.16
CA ARG A 39 8.93 16.66 -13.64
C ARG A 39 9.41 15.83 -12.46
N ARG A 40 8.48 15.35 -11.64
CA ARG A 40 8.73 14.50 -10.47
C ARG A 40 7.85 13.25 -10.57
N PRO A 41 8.19 12.30 -11.46
CA PRO A 41 7.40 11.11 -11.65
C PRO A 41 7.45 10.22 -10.40
N ALA A 42 6.34 9.53 -10.16
CA ALA A 42 6.18 8.52 -9.14
C ALA A 42 5.44 7.33 -9.75
N GLU A 43 5.82 6.12 -9.36
CA GLU A 43 5.10 4.92 -9.72
C GLU A 43 3.67 4.98 -9.16
N ASP A 44 2.71 4.59 -9.98
CA ASP A 44 1.30 4.52 -9.61
C ASP A 44 0.77 3.07 -9.69
N PHE A 45 1.68 2.13 -9.95
CA PHE A 45 1.48 0.71 -9.90
C PHE A 45 2.76 0.03 -9.37
N ALA A 46 2.60 -0.90 -8.44
CA ALA A 46 3.67 -1.78 -8.02
C ALA A 46 3.13 -3.17 -7.69
N ARG A 47 3.91 -4.20 -7.98
CA ARG A 47 3.70 -5.57 -7.49
C ARG A 47 5.01 -6.16 -7.01
N GLY A 48 4.94 -7.03 -6.02
CA GLY A 48 6.12 -7.69 -5.48
C GLY A 48 5.82 -9.01 -4.80
N THR A 49 6.84 -9.85 -4.75
CA THR A 49 6.86 -11.12 -4.02
C THR A 49 8.05 -11.11 -3.07
N LEU A 50 7.81 -11.42 -1.80
CA LEU A 50 8.84 -11.66 -0.79
C LEU A 50 8.81 -13.14 -0.42
N VAL A 51 9.99 -13.73 -0.31
CA VAL A 51 10.16 -15.08 0.26
C VAL A 51 10.83 -14.92 1.61
N LEU A 52 10.23 -15.49 2.64
CA LEU A 52 10.78 -15.60 3.98
C LEU A 52 10.97 -17.07 4.36
N GLU A 53 11.80 -17.29 5.37
CA GLU A 53 12.04 -18.58 5.99
C GLU A 53 11.70 -18.48 7.48
N ASP A 54 10.93 -19.44 8.00
CA ASP A 54 10.63 -19.53 9.42
C ASP A 54 11.72 -20.26 10.21
N GLU A 55 11.55 -20.38 11.53
CA GLU A 55 12.51 -21.07 12.41
C GLU A 55 12.69 -22.57 12.11
N GLN A 56 11.76 -23.16 11.36
CA GLN A 56 11.75 -24.58 10.96
C GLN A 56 12.26 -24.77 9.53
N GLY A 57 12.74 -23.71 8.87
CA GLY A 57 13.19 -23.74 7.48
C GLY A 57 12.06 -23.81 6.46
N GLN A 58 10.80 -23.58 6.87
CA GLN A 58 9.67 -23.55 5.95
C GLN A 58 9.59 -22.20 5.25
N ARG A 59 9.20 -22.22 3.97
CA ARG A 59 9.02 -20.99 3.20
C ARG A 59 7.68 -20.35 3.48
N VAL A 60 7.71 -19.05 3.74
CA VAL A 60 6.53 -18.18 3.77
C VAL A 60 6.64 -17.23 2.57
N MET A 61 5.56 -17.08 1.81
CA MET A 61 5.52 -16.21 0.65
C MET A 61 4.53 -15.08 0.88
N ILE A 62 4.93 -13.85 0.57
CA ILE A 62 4.07 -12.69 0.58
C ILE A 62 3.98 -12.19 -0.86
N GLU A 63 2.76 -12.05 -1.37
CA GLU A 63 2.49 -11.35 -2.61
C GLU A 63 1.76 -10.05 -2.30
N ALA A 64 2.26 -8.94 -2.84
CA ALA A 64 1.69 -7.62 -2.66
C ALA A 64 1.50 -6.93 -4.00
N SER A 65 0.39 -6.22 -4.15
CA SER A 65 0.10 -5.38 -5.31
C SER A 65 -0.59 -4.11 -4.84
N THR A 66 -0.17 -2.96 -5.36
CA THR A 66 -0.74 -1.66 -5.06
C THR A 66 -0.88 -0.85 -6.33
N SER A 67 -1.95 -0.06 -6.44
CA SER A 67 -2.13 0.84 -7.57
C SER A 67 -3.01 2.04 -7.24
N TRP A 68 -2.53 3.21 -7.63
CA TRP A 68 -3.25 4.49 -7.59
C TRP A 68 -4.14 4.68 -8.82
N ALA A 69 -4.09 3.74 -9.77
CA ALA A 69 -4.96 3.70 -10.93
C ALA A 69 -6.29 2.98 -10.66
N TYR A 70 -6.51 2.45 -9.46
CA TYR A 70 -7.79 1.84 -9.11
C TYR A 70 -8.93 2.87 -9.17
N VAL A 71 -9.95 2.56 -9.97
CA VAL A 71 -11.21 3.30 -10.02
C VAL A 71 -12.31 2.32 -9.60
N GLY A 72 -12.89 2.56 -8.42
CA GLY A 72 -13.88 1.69 -7.82
C GLY A 72 -14.39 2.28 -6.51
N PRO A 73 -15.38 1.65 -5.86
CA PRO A 73 -16.29 2.32 -4.94
C PRO A 73 -15.72 2.60 -3.54
N GLY A 74 -14.44 2.97 -3.45
CA GLY A 74 -13.71 3.32 -2.23
C GLY A 74 -12.28 2.80 -2.25
N LEU A 75 -11.59 2.86 -1.11
CA LEU A 75 -10.27 2.27 -0.92
C LEU A 75 -10.38 0.74 -0.84
N ARG A 76 -9.68 0.03 -1.75
CA ARG A 76 -9.64 -1.43 -1.78
C ARG A 76 -8.44 -1.97 -1.03
N ILE A 77 -8.71 -2.65 0.09
CA ILE A 77 -7.75 -3.46 0.83
C ILE A 77 -8.26 -4.90 0.74
N GLN A 78 -7.42 -5.79 0.23
CA GLN A 78 -7.69 -7.24 0.19
C GLN A 78 -6.50 -7.95 0.81
N LEU A 79 -6.79 -8.82 1.77
CA LEU A 79 -5.79 -9.65 2.44
C LEU A 79 -6.25 -11.10 2.35
N GLU A 80 -5.32 -11.98 2.00
CA GLU A 80 -5.54 -13.41 1.96
C GLU A 80 -4.38 -14.10 2.68
N LEU A 81 -4.71 -15.06 3.52
CA LEU A 81 -3.76 -15.92 4.19
C LEU A 81 -4.14 -17.36 3.93
N LEU A 82 -3.22 -18.10 3.33
CA LEU A 82 -3.40 -19.50 2.95
C LEU A 82 -2.39 -20.35 3.71
N GLY A 83 -2.90 -21.31 4.47
CA GLY A 83 -2.11 -22.36 5.11
C GLY A 83 -2.48 -23.74 4.56
N PRO A 84 -1.74 -24.79 4.93
CA PRO A 84 -2.01 -26.15 4.44
C PRO A 84 -3.44 -26.64 4.73
N GLU A 85 -4.03 -26.20 5.86
CA GLU A 85 -5.33 -26.67 6.33
C GLU A 85 -6.24 -25.52 6.81
N TYR A 86 -5.95 -24.28 6.39
CA TYR A 86 -6.75 -23.11 6.75
C TYR A 86 -6.63 -22.00 5.71
N ALA A 87 -7.66 -21.16 5.64
CA ALA A 87 -7.65 -19.93 4.86
C ALA A 87 -8.32 -18.81 5.66
N MET A 88 -7.87 -17.58 5.45
CA MET A 88 -8.48 -16.36 5.98
C MET A 88 -8.48 -15.32 4.88
N GLU A 89 -9.58 -14.57 4.77
CA GLU A 89 -9.75 -13.50 3.80
C GLU A 89 -10.31 -12.25 4.48
N PHE A 90 -9.92 -11.10 3.96
CA PHE A 90 -10.47 -9.80 4.33
C PHE A 90 -10.60 -8.94 3.08
N SER A 91 -11.70 -8.18 2.99
CA SER A 91 -11.92 -7.19 1.94
C SER A 91 -12.65 -5.97 2.50
N SER A 92 -12.03 -4.79 2.36
CA SER A 92 -12.65 -3.52 2.76
C SER A 92 -13.89 -3.15 1.94
N LEU A 93 -14.05 -3.73 0.74
CA LEU A 93 -15.20 -3.49 -0.12
C LEU A 93 -16.35 -4.48 0.10
N ASN A 94 -16.13 -5.53 0.90
CA ASN A 94 -17.16 -6.49 1.25
C ASN A 94 -17.94 -6.07 2.51
N THR A 95 -18.58 -4.90 2.44
CA THR A 95 -19.34 -4.36 3.57
C THR A 95 -20.73 -4.98 3.66
N GLY A 96 -21.24 -5.12 4.89
CA GLY A 96 -22.60 -5.60 5.14
C GLY A 96 -23.68 -4.65 4.63
N LEU A 97 -23.43 -3.34 4.75
CA LEU A 97 -24.31 -2.28 4.26
C LEU A 97 -23.80 -1.72 2.92
N LYS A 98 -24.73 -1.51 1.98
CA LYS A 98 -24.47 -0.96 0.65
C LYS A 98 -25.57 0.02 0.27
N VAL A 99 -25.20 1.11 -0.40
CA VAL A 99 -26.14 2.11 -0.95
C VAL A 99 -25.98 2.18 -2.45
N PHE A 100 -27.08 2.25 -3.19
CA PHE A 100 -27.05 2.45 -4.64
C PHE A 100 -27.64 3.82 -4.99
N LEU A 101 -26.87 4.61 -5.72
CA LEU A 101 -27.29 5.91 -6.23
C LEU A 101 -27.53 5.81 -7.73
N SER A 102 -28.77 6.05 -8.15
CA SER A 102 -29.11 6.06 -9.57
C SER A 102 -28.56 7.29 -10.28
N ARG A 103 -28.47 7.23 -11.60
CA ARG A 103 -28.12 8.37 -12.48
C ARG A 103 -28.97 9.64 -12.30
N SER A 104 -30.11 9.55 -11.61
CA SER A 104 -30.98 10.70 -11.34
C SER A 104 -30.52 11.53 -10.14
N VAL A 105 -29.54 11.04 -9.36
CA VAL A 105 -28.87 11.81 -8.30
C VAL A 105 -27.90 12.80 -8.97
N SER A 106 -28.02 14.08 -8.61
CA SER A 106 -27.19 15.17 -9.12
C SER A 106 -26.80 16.11 -7.97
N GLY A 107 -25.57 16.62 -8.00
CA GLY A 107 -24.98 17.46 -6.95
C GLY A 107 -23.61 18.00 -7.38
N SER A 108 -23.03 18.88 -6.58
CA SER A 108 -21.64 19.34 -6.76
C SER A 108 -20.65 18.34 -6.17
N GLU A 109 -19.52 18.11 -6.84
CA GLU A 109 -18.36 17.36 -6.34
C GLU A 109 -17.95 17.89 -4.94
N GLY A 110 -17.68 17.00 -3.99
CA GLY A 110 -17.29 17.32 -2.62
C GLY A 110 -15.78 17.56 -2.48
N GLU A 111 -15.29 17.82 -1.26
CA GLU A 111 -13.85 17.67 -0.95
C GLU A 111 -13.51 16.17 -1.03
N ASP A 112 -13.21 15.70 -2.23
CA ASP A 112 -13.09 14.28 -2.54
C ASP A 112 -11.74 13.73 -2.06
N LEU A 113 -11.75 13.14 -0.85
CA LEU A 113 -10.80 12.08 -0.50
C LEU A 113 -11.04 10.88 -1.43
N VAL A 114 -9.99 10.10 -1.72
CA VAL A 114 -9.99 8.96 -2.66
C VAL A 114 -11.16 7.99 -2.38
N GLU A 115 -11.57 7.88 -1.12
CA GLU A 115 -12.64 7.05 -0.60
C GLU A 115 -14.04 7.49 -1.07
N LYS A 116 -14.25 8.76 -1.44
CA LYS A 116 -15.56 9.33 -1.78
C LYS A 116 -15.76 9.66 -3.26
N GLN A 117 -14.78 9.35 -4.12
CA GLN A 117 -14.87 9.58 -5.57
C GLN A 117 -16.09 8.92 -6.26
N ASN A 118 -16.77 7.98 -5.61
CA ASN A 118 -17.99 7.32 -6.12
C ASN A 118 -19.29 7.72 -5.38
N ALA A 119 -19.27 8.75 -4.53
CA ALA A 119 -20.45 9.19 -3.77
C ALA A 119 -21.56 9.82 -4.64
N GLU A 120 -21.35 9.94 -5.96
CA GLU A 120 -22.27 10.65 -6.86
C GLU A 120 -23.18 9.71 -7.66
N GLN A 121 -22.69 8.53 -8.06
CA GLN A 121 -23.43 7.54 -8.84
C GLN A 121 -22.88 6.12 -8.61
N GLY A 122 -23.76 5.12 -8.65
CA GLY A 122 -23.38 3.70 -8.59
C GLY A 122 -23.53 3.06 -7.22
N LEU A 123 -22.92 1.88 -7.04
CA LEU A 123 -22.95 1.11 -5.79
C LEU A 123 -21.81 1.57 -4.87
N MET A 124 -22.15 1.99 -3.66
CA MET A 124 -21.21 2.41 -2.65
C MET A 124 -21.24 1.44 -1.45
N PRO A 125 -20.14 0.76 -1.11
CA PRO A 125 -19.99 0.07 0.16
C PRO A 125 -19.96 1.12 1.29
N VAL A 126 -20.62 0.80 2.40
CA VAL A 126 -20.61 1.66 3.59
C VAL A 126 -19.76 0.99 4.65
N LEU A 127 -18.68 1.66 5.05
CA LEU A 127 -17.82 1.23 6.14
C LEU A 127 -18.31 1.87 7.44
N GLU A 128 -19.03 1.10 8.26
CA GLU A 128 -19.79 1.62 9.42
C GLU A 128 -18.88 2.21 10.52
N ASP A 129 -17.72 1.60 10.76
CA ASP A 129 -16.68 2.07 11.67
C ASP A 129 -15.32 1.98 10.96
N GLU A 130 -15.02 2.97 10.12
CA GLU A 130 -13.77 3.03 9.36
C GLU A 130 -12.54 3.00 10.26
N ALA A 131 -12.52 3.82 11.31
CA ALA A 131 -11.38 3.92 12.22
C ALA A 131 -11.14 2.61 13.01
N GLY A 132 -12.21 1.91 13.38
CA GLY A 132 -12.14 0.58 13.99
C GLY A 132 -11.70 -0.49 13.00
N VAL A 133 -12.29 -0.55 11.80
CA VAL A 133 -11.98 -1.57 10.79
C VAL A 133 -10.54 -1.46 10.27
N TYR A 134 -10.03 -0.24 10.10
CA TYR A 134 -8.63 -0.02 9.74
C TYR A 134 -7.66 -0.16 10.92
N GLY A 135 -8.18 -0.37 12.13
CA GLY A 135 -7.38 -0.70 13.32
C GLY A 135 -6.82 0.51 14.08
N TYR A 136 -7.00 1.73 13.59
CA TYR A 136 -6.42 2.94 14.18
C TYR A 136 -6.82 3.14 15.65
N THR A 137 -8.08 2.86 15.99
CA THR A 137 -8.58 3.05 17.36
C THR A 137 -7.84 2.17 18.36
N GLU A 138 -7.66 0.89 18.02
CA GLU A 138 -7.04 -0.08 18.92
C GLU A 138 -5.51 0.00 18.89
N GLU A 139 -4.91 0.33 17.75
CA GLU A 139 -3.48 0.65 17.65
C GLU A 139 -3.12 1.83 18.57
N ASN A 140 -3.82 2.95 18.43
CA ASN A 140 -3.57 4.14 19.25
C ASN A 140 -3.79 3.86 20.75
N ARG A 141 -4.86 3.14 21.09
CA ARG A 141 -5.13 2.72 22.47
C ARG A 141 -3.96 1.89 23.02
N HIS A 142 -3.51 0.88 22.27
CA HIS A 142 -2.40 0.01 22.67
C HIS A 142 -1.12 0.81 22.90
N MET A 143 -0.76 1.70 21.98
CA MET A 143 0.45 2.53 22.08
C MET A 143 0.41 3.46 23.31
N VAL A 144 -0.73 4.13 23.56
CA VAL A 144 -0.90 4.97 24.76
C VAL A 144 -0.80 4.13 26.03
N GLN A 145 -1.43 2.95 26.08
CA GLN A 145 -1.37 2.08 27.26
C GLN A 145 0.04 1.53 27.52
N ALA A 146 0.76 1.12 26.47
CA ALA A 146 2.15 0.69 26.58
C ALA A 146 3.03 1.81 27.14
N PHE A 147 2.86 3.03 26.63
CA PHE A 147 3.57 4.22 27.12
C PHE A 147 3.28 4.50 28.60
N LEU A 148 2.01 4.56 29.00
CA LEU A 148 1.61 4.83 30.39
C LEU A 148 2.15 3.79 31.38
N ARG A 149 2.31 2.54 30.95
CA ARG A 149 2.85 1.44 31.77
C ARG A 149 4.37 1.31 31.72
N GLY A 150 5.06 2.11 30.91
CA GLY A 150 6.49 1.96 30.67
C GLY A 150 6.85 0.60 30.03
N GLN A 151 5.96 0.06 29.21
CA GLN A 151 6.13 -1.24 28.55
C GLN A 151 6.50 -1.05 27.07
N ARG A 152 7.34 -1.95 26.55
CA ARG A 152 7.63 -1.99 25.11
C ARG A 152 6.35 -2.41 24.37
N PRO A 153 5.89 -1.65 23.35
CA PRO A 153 4.74 -2.03 22.54
C PRO A 153 5.02 -3.32 21.74
N ILE A 154 3.93 -3.97 21.28
CA ILE A 154 3.98 -5.13 20.39
C ILE A 154 4.80 -4.80 19.14
N GLU A 155 4.44 -3.74 18.41
CA GLU A 155 5.18 -3.24 17.25
C GLU A 155 6.15 -2.13 17.65
N THR A 156 7.36 -2.18 17.10
CA THR A 156 8.51 -1.41 17.58
C THR A 156 9.28 -0.80 16.40
N PHE A 157 10.22 0.09 16.71
CA PHE A 157 11.07 0.69 15.67
C PHE A 157 11.86 -0.37 14.86
N GLU A 158 12.30 -1.45 15.51
CA GLU A 158 12.98 -2.57 14.85
C GLU A 158 12.10 -3.22 13.77
N ASP A 159 10.79 -3.38 14.04
CA ASP A 159 9.86 -3.94 13.06
C ASP A 159 9.71 -2.99 11.85
N GLY A 160 9.69 -1.67 12.08
CA GLY A 160 9.71 -0.67 11.01
C GLY A 160 10.98 -0.70 10.14
N VAL A 161 12.14 -0.96 10.75
CA VAL A 161 13.41 -1.17 10.00
C VAL A 161 13.31 -2.42 9.12
N SER A 162 12.75 -3.52 9.63
CA SER A 162 12.54 -4.74 8.82
C SER A 162 11.59 -4.51 7.64
N VAL A 163 10.51 -3.74 7.83
CA VAL A 163 9.62 -3.34 6.72
C VAL A 163 10.38 -2.51 5.68
N MET A 164 11.25 -1.60 6.12
CA MET A 164 12.05 -0.82 5.18
C MET A 164 13.06 -1.66 4.40
N GLU A 165 13.70 -2.65 5.04
CA GLU A 165 14.57 -3.59 4.34
C GLU A 165 13.83 -4.32 3.22
N MET A 166 12.60 -4.81 3.49
CA MET A 166 11.74 -5.43 2.48
C MET A 166 11.42 -4.48 1.32
N LEU A 167 11.02 -3.24 1.62
CA LEU A 167 10.69 -2.24 0.61
C LEU A 167 11.90 -1.87 -0.26
N MET A 168 13.07 -1.67 0.36
CA MET A 168 14.29 -1.38 -0.37
C MET A 168 14.69 -2.55 -1.29
N ALA A 169 14.55 -3.79 -0.82
CA ALA A 169 14.86 -4.98 -1.62
C ALA A 169 13.92 -5.11 -2.84
N LEU A 170 12.64 -4.79 -2.66
CA LEU A 170 11.67 -4.72 -3.76
C LEU A 170 12.03 -3.63 -4.77
N TYR A 171 12.30 -2.40 -4.32
CA TYR A 171 12.74 -1.34 -5.23
C TYR A 171 14.04 -1.68 -5.95
N ARG A 172 15.01 -2.29 -5.27
CA ARG A 172 16.27 -2.72 -5.89
C ARG A 172 16.02 -3.81 -6.94
N SER A 173 15.12 -4.74 -6.66
CA SER A 173 14.70 -5.74 -7.63
C SER A 173 14.07 -5.13 -8.87
N ALA A 174 13.17 -4.15 -8.69
CA ALA A 174 12.53 -3.45 -9.80
C ALA A 174 13.54 -2.67 -10.65
N GLU A 175 14.51 -1.99 -10.01
CA GLU A 175 15.57 -1.25 -10.69
C GLU A 175 16.50 -2.18 -11.50
N LEU A 176 16.87 -3.33 -10.94
CA LEU A 176 17.78 -4.28 -11.60
C LEU A 176 17.08 -5.21 -12.60
N GLY A 177 15.74 -5.29 -12.56
CA GLY A 177 14.97 -6.23 -13.38
C GLY A 177 15.18 -7.71 -13.02
N GLN A 178 15.60 -8.01 -11.79
CA GLN A 178 15.89 -9.37 -11.33
C GLN A 178 15.58 -9.57 -9.84
N THR A 179 15.48 -10.82 -9.41
CA THR A 179 15.31 -11.16 -7.98
C THR A 179 16.55 -10.77 -7.17
N VAL A 180 16.32 -10.08 -6.05
CA VAL A 180 17.35 -9.76 -5.05
C VAL A 180 17.31 -10.81 -3.95
N TYR A 181 18.46 -11.39 -3.61
CA TYR A 181 18.63 -12.33 -2.49
C TYR A 181 19.27 -11.61 -1.30
N LEU A 182 18.88 -12.01 -0.08
CA LEU A 182 19.31 -11.36 1.15
C LEU A 182 20.17 -12.29 2.05
N PRO A 183 21.11 -11.72 2.84
CA PRO A 183 21.40 -10.29 2.97
C PRO A 183 22.04 -9.69 1.72
N HIS A 184 21.79 -8.41 1.46
CA HIS A 184 22.32 -7.67 0.31
C HIS A 184 23.06 -6.42 0.80
N GLU A 185 24.39 -6.42 0.72
CA GLU A 185 25.24 -5.39 1.35
C GLU A 185 24.92 -3.96 0.88
N GLU A 186 24.56 -3.80 -0.40
CA GLU A 186 24.28 -2.47 -0.97
C GLU A 186 22.96 -1.87 -0.49
N LEU A 187 22.12 -2.63 0.23
CA LEU A 187 20.77 -2.21 0.59
C LEU A 187 20.74 -1.11 1.66
N GLU A 188 21.75 -1.07 2.54
CA GLU A 188 21.82 -0.10 3.65
C GLU A 188 21.93 1.35 3.16
N ALA A 189 22.64 1.57 2.05
CA ALA A 189 22.82 2.89 1.44
C ALA A 189 21.96 3.09 0.18
N TYR A 190 21.07 2.15 -0.13
CA TYR A 190 20.26 2.19 -1.34
C TYR A 190 19.18 3.28 -1.26
N VAL A 191 19.07 4.06 -2.33
CA VAL A 191 18.01 5.06 -2.51
C VAL A 191 17.28 4.73 -3.82
N PRO A 192 15.97 4.44 -3.82
CA PRO A 192 15.23 4.07 -5.03
C PRO A 192 15.28 5.14 -6.14
N PRO A 193 15.23 4.77 -7.44
CA PRO A 193 15.21 5.72 -8.57
C PRO A 193 14.17 6.83 -8.42
N VAL A 194 13.00 6.50 -7.88
CA VAL A 194 11.89 7.43 -7.66
C VAL A 194 12.29 8.52 -6.66
N ALA A 195 12.97 8.14 -5.57
CA ALA A 195 13.45 9.07 -4.55
C ALA A 195 14.67 9.89 -5.03
N ARG A 196 15.46 9.36 -5.97
CA ARG A 196 16.57 10.10 -6.61
C ARG A 196 16.10 11.09 -7.69
N GLY A 197 14.91 10.89 -8.24
CA GLY A 197 14.40 11.65 -9.38
C GLY A 197 14.88 11.11 -10.74
N ASP A 198 15.43 9.89 -10.77
CA ASP A 198 15.95 9.22 -11.98
C ASP A 198 14.92 8.28 -12.62
N TYR A 199 13.73 8.18 -12.03
CA TYR A 199 12.66 7.32 -12.54
C TYR A 199 11.92 8.01 -13.69
N HIS A 200 11.57 7.26 -14.75
CA HIS A 200 10.97 7.82 -15.96
C HIS A 200 9.77 7.01 -16.49
N GLY A 201 9.18 6.14 -15.65
CA GLY A 201 8.02 5.31 -16.00
C GLY A 201 8.32 3.86 -16.24
#